data_AF-A0A520DEJ3-F1
#
_entry.id   AF-A0A520DEJ3-F1
#
_cell.length_a   1.000
_cell.length_b   1.000
_cell.length_c   1.000
_cell.angle_alpha   90.00
_cell.angle_beta   90.00
_cell.angle_gamma   90.00
#
_symmetry.space_group_name_H-M   'P 1'
#
loop_
_entity.id
_entity.type
_entity.pdbx_description
1 polymer ?
#
loop_
_entity_poly.entity_id
_entity_poly.type
_entity_poly.pdbx_seq_one_letter_code
_entity_poly.pdbx_strand_id
1 'polypeptide(L)'
;GVYTASVYPPELSKQRVIHLDQYSGAPLVDMRYADYGPLGRWLEWGINVHMGQEFGVPNQAVLVVACLGIVLLCVSAVAMWWKRRPAGAMGVPPLPADRRTLRTVVALLAVGGVAFPLVGASLLAMLALDWLVVVRRLRAREAAPS
;
A
#
# COMPACT_ATOMS: atom_id res chain seq x y z
N GLY A 1 0.50 -40.34 -2.31
CA GLY A 1 -0.35 -39.19 -1.98
C GLY A 1 0.07 -38.64 -0.65
N VAL A 2 -0.06 -37.32 -0.47
CA VAL A 2 0.34 -36.62 0.75
C VAL A 2 -0.84 -35.77 1.19
N TYR A 3 -1.22 -35.88 2.46
CA TYR A 3 -2.21 -34.99 3.06
C TYR A 3 -1.50 -33.84 3.78
N THR A 4 -2.06 -32.63 3.70
CA THR A 4 -1.52 -31.46 4.38
C THR A 4 -2.51 -30.97 5.41
N ALA A 5 -2.07 -30.82 6.65
CA ALA A 5 -2.81 -30.21 7.73
C ALA A 5 -2.09 -28.93 8.16
N SER A 6 -2.79 -27.80 8.17
CA SER A 6 -2.23 -26.50 8.56
C SER A 6 -3.14 -25.80 9.56
N VAL A 7 -2.55 -25.24 10.61
CA VAL A 7 -3.27 -24.49 11.65
C VAL A 7 -2.61 -23.13 11.81
N TYR A 8 -3.43 -22.06 11.73
CA TYR A 8 -3.03 -20.66 11.83
C TYR A 8 -3.78 -19.97 12.98
N PRO A 9 -3.36 -20.21 14.24
CA PRO A 9 -3.95 -19.56 15.40
C PRO A 9 -3.48 -18.09 15.51
N PRO A 10 -4.20 -17.24 16.28
CA PRO A 10 -3.82 -15.83 16.47
C PRO A 10 -2.43 -15.63 17.09
N GLU A 11 -1.92 -16.61 17.84
CA GLU A 11 -0.56 -16.61 18.35
C GLU A 11 0.38 -17.34 17.39
N LEU A 12 1.29 -16.60 16.75
CA LEU A 12 2.21 -17.14 15.73
C LEU A 12 3.06 -18.31 16.22
N SER A 13 3.44 -18.33 17.50
CA SER A 13 4.23 -19.42 18.09
C SER A 13 3.53 -20.79 17.99
N LYS A 14 2.21 -20.80 17.81
CA LYS A 14 1.39 -22.02 17.67
C LYS A 14 1.07 -22.37 16.22
N GLN A 15 1.52 -21.57 15.23
CA GLN A 15 1.36 -21.87 13.81
C GLN A 15 2.19 -23.10 13.42
N ARG A 16 1.54 -24.03 12.71
CA ARG A 16 2.12 -25.32 12.33
C ARG A 16 1.52 -25.85 11.04
N VAL A 17 2.37 -26.41 10.19
CA VAL A 17 2.00 -27.08 8.95
C VAL A 17 2.63 -28.47 8.94
N ILE A 18 1.81 -29.50 8.82
CA ILE A 18 2.22 -30.90 8.85
C ILE A 18 1.82 -31.56 7.53
N HIS A 19 2.78 -32.20 6.86
CA HIS A 19 2.52 -33.07 5.73
C HIS A 19 2.56 -34.53 6.19
N LEU A 20 1.51 -35.28 5.91
CA LEU A 20 1.29 -36.66 6.37
C LEU A 20 1.31 -37.61 5.17
N ASP A 21 1.95 -38.77 5.35
CA ASP A 21 1.85 -39.85 4.37
C ASP A 21 0.43 -40.43 4.34
N GLN A 22 -0.10 -40.66 3.13
CA GLN A 22 -1.49 -41.09 2.96
C GLN A 22 -1.81 -42.47 3.53
N TYR A 23 -0.83 -43.38 3.62
CA TYR A 23 -1.08 -44.78 3.98
C TYR A 23 -0.77 -45.04 5.45
N SER A 24 0.34 -44.49 5.94
CA SER A 24 0.81 -44.68 7.31
C SER A 24 0.35 -43.61 8.29
N GLY A 25 -0.08 -42.43 7.79
CA GLY A 25 -0.36 -41.27 8.63
C GLY A 25 0.87 -40.68 9.32
N ALA A 26 2.08 -41.15 8.98
CA ALA A 26 3.31 -40.63 9.56
C ALA A 26 3.59 -39.19 9.08
N PRO A 27 4.06 -38.30 9.96
CA PRO A 27 4.48 -36.96 9.56
C PRO A 27 5.74 -37.06 8.70
N LEU A 28 5.61 -36.67 7.44
CA LEU A 28 6.71 -36.53 6.48
C LEU A 28 7.46 -35.21 6.71
N VAL A 29 6.72 -34.14 7.02
CA VAL A 29 7.26 -32.80 7.29
C VAL A 29 6.41 -32.16 8.39
N ASP A 30 7.06 -31.49 9.32
CA ASP A 30 6.43 -30.76 10.40
C ASP A 30 7.12 -29.41 10.58
N MET A 31 6.51 -28.36 10.01
CA MET A 31 7.02 -27.00 10.04
C MET A 31 6.28 -26.19 11.09
N ARG A 32 7.03 -25.66 12.06
CA ARG A 32 6.53 -24.69 13.04
C ARG A 32 7.00 -23.29 12.66
N TYR A 33 6.41 -22.27 13.26
CA TYR A 33 6.86 -20.89 13.09
C TYR A 33 8.36 -20.69 13.42
N ALA A 34 8.88 -21.43 14.39
CA ALA A 34 10.31 -21.43 14.72
C ALA A 34 11.19 -22.00 13.60
N ASP A 35 10.65 -22.81 12.70
CA ASP A 35 11.38 -23.39 11.57
C ASP A 35 11.42 -22.43 10.36
N TYR A 36 10.70 -21.30 10.42
CA TYR A 36 10.76 -20.26 9.39
C TYR A 36 12.09 -19.49 9.48
N GLY A 37 12.66 -19.17 8.32
CA GLY A 37 13.81 -18.27 8.22
C GLY A 37 13.48 -16.86 8.73
N PRO A 38 14.48 -16.02 9.06
CA PRO A 38 14.26 -14.70 9.65
C PRO A 38 13.29 -13.81 8.87
N LEU A 39 13.40 -13.81 7.53
CA LEU A 39 12.49 -13.08 6.66
C LEU A 39 11.06 -13.61 6.72
N GLY A 40 10.89 -14.94 6.71
CA GLY A 40 9.58 -15.59 6.81
C GLY A 40 8.87 -15.28 8.13
N ARG A 41 9.62 -15.29 9.25
CA ARG A 41 9.08 -14.88 10.56
C ARG A 41 8.65 -13.41 10.56
N TRP A 42 9.49 -12.51 10.02
CA TRP A 42 9.14 -11.09 9.93
C TRP A 42 7.89 -10.83 9.09
N LEU A 43 7.77 -11.52 7.95
CA LEU A 43 6.59 -11.41 7.08
C LEU A 43 5.33 -11.90 7.80
N GLU A 44 5.37 -13.08 8.41
CA GLU A 44 4.22 -13.65 9.11
C GLU A 44 3.84 -12.86 10.35
N TRP A 45 4.83 -12.33 11.07
CA TRP A 45 4.60 -11.35 12.12
C TRP A 45 3.90 -10.10 11.61
N GLY A 46 4.36 -9.54 10.50
CA GLY A 46 3.71 -8.40 9.86
C GLY A 46 2.27 -8.68 9.45
N ILE A 47 2.00 -9.86 8.88
CA ILE A 47 0.66 -10.29 8.49
C ILE A 47 -0.24 -10.40 9.74
N ASN A 48 0.23 -11.07 10.80
CA ASN A 48 -0.55 -11.26 12.01
C ASN A 48 -0.84 -9.95 12.76
N VAL A 49 0.13 -9.04 12.78
CA VAL A 49 -0.06 -7.67 13.29
C VAL A 49 -1.09 -6.93 12.42
N HIS A 50 -0.98 -7.00 11.10
CA HIS A 50 -1.92 -6.36 10.18
C HIS A 50 -3.36 -6.90 10.31
N MET A 51 -3.52 -8.20 10.58
CA MET A 51 -4.82 -8.83 10.86
C MET A 51 -5.40 -8.48 12.23
N GLY A 52 -4.67 -7.77 13.09
CA GLY A 52 -5.17 -7.41 14.42
C GLY A 52 -5.07 -8.53 15.46
N GLN A 53 -4.28 -9.58 15.20
CA GLN A 53 -4.28 -10.82 15.98
C GLN A 53 -3.17 -10.89 17.04
N GLU A 54 -1.95 -10.44 16.72
CA GLU A 54 -0.75 -10.68 17.54
C GLU A 54 -0.85 -10.18 19.01
N PHE A 55 -1.42 -9.00 19.24
CA PHE A 55 -1.58 -8.43 20.59
C PHE A 55 -3.04 -8.27 21.01
N GLY A 56 -3.99 -8.89 20.29
CA GLY A 56 -5.42 -8.74 20.55
C GLY A 56 -5.90 -7.28 20.52
N VAL A 57 -6.62 -6.85 21.57
CA VAL A 57 -7.32 -5.55 21.62
C VAL A 57 -6.38 -4.34 21.41
N PRO A 58 -5.20 -4.24 22.05
CA PRO A 58 -4.23 -3.19 21.76
C PRO A 58 -3.88 -3.04 20.27
N ASN A 59 -3.65 -4.16 19.58
CA ASN A 59 -3.33 -4.15 18.15
C ASN A 59 -4.52 -3.61 17.33
N GLN A 60 -5.72 -4.11 17.63
CA GLN A 60 -6.96 -3.66 16.99
C GLN A 60 -7.20 -2.17 17.19
N ALA A 61 -6.97 -1.64 18.39
CA ALA A 61 -7.12 -0.22 18.68
C ALA A 61 -6.16 0.64 17.83
N VAL A 62 -4.90 0.24 17.71
CA VAL A 62 -3.92 0.91 16.84
C VAL A 62 -4.37 0.87 15.37
N LEU A 63 -4.84 -0.27 14.88
CA LEU A 63 -5.35 -0.39 13.51
C LEU A 63 -6.58 0.49 13.27
N VAL A 64 -7.51 0.57 14.22
CA VAL A 64 -8.68 1.47 14.13
C VAL A 64 -8.24 2.93 14.05
N VAL A 65 -7.31 3.36 14.91
CA VAL A 65 -6.75 4.71 14.87
C VAL A 65 -6.06 5.00 13.53
N ALA A 66 -5.28 4.06 13.01
CA ALA A 66 -4.63 4.17 11.70
C ALA A 66 -5.68 4.32 10.58
N CYS A 67 -6.72 3.48 10.58
CA CYS A 67 -7.83 3.56 9.62
C CYS A 67 -8.54 4.92 9.67
N LEU A 68 -8.85 5.42 10.86
CA LEU A 68 -9.45 6.76 11.02
C LEU A 68 -8.52 7.85 10.50
N GLY A 69 -7.21 7.74 10.76
CA GLY A 69 -6.21 8.65 10.20
C GLY A 69 -6.21 8.66 8.67
N ILE A 70 -6.28 7.51 8.02
CA ILE A 70 -6.37 7.40 6.56
C ILE A 70 -7.65 8.06 6.04
N VAL A 71 -8.79 7.81 6.68
CA VAL A 71 -10.07 8.47 6.30
C VAL A 71 -9.94 9.99 6.39
N LEU A 72 -9.38 10.51 7.48
CA LEU A 72 -9.15 11.94 7.66
C LEU A 72 -8.20 12.51 6.59
N LEU A 73 -7.15 11.78 6.23
CA LEU A 73 -6.23 12.16 5.15
C LEU A 73 -6.95 12.23 3.80
N CYS A 74 -7.78 11.23 3.47
CA CYS A 74 -8.57 11.22 2.24
C CYS A 74 -9.56 12.39 2.19
N VAL A 75 -10.33 12.60 3.27
CA VAL A 75 -11.31 13.69 3.35
C VAL A 75 -10.62 15.05 3.28
N SER A 76 -9.51 15.25 3.98
CA SER A 76 -8.75 16.50 3.94
C SER A 76 -8.14 16.76 2.57
N ALA A 77 -7.64 15.74 1.87
CA ALA A 77 -7.14 15.88 0.50
C ALA A 77 -8.25 16.35 -0.45
N VAL A 78 -9.45 15.76 -0.38
CA VAL A 78 -10.62 16.17 -1.17
C VAL A 78 -11.07 17.58 -0.81
N ALA A 79 -11.15 17.91 0.49
CA ALA A 79 -11.54 19.23 0.96
C ALA A 79 -10.55 20.32 0.52
N MET A 80 -9.24 20.04 0.60
CA MET A 80 -8.19 20.94 0.12
C MET A 80 -8.26 21.14 -1.38
N TRP A 81 -8.51 20.07 -2.15
CA TRP A 81 -8.74 20.17 -3.59
C TRP A 81 -9.96 21.03 -3.90
N TRP A 82 -11.09 20.80 -3.22
CA TRP A 82 -12.32 21.57 -3.43
C TRP A 82 -12.15 23.06 -3.14
N LYS A 83 -11.35 23.42 -2.12
CA LYS A 83 -11.05 24.81 -1.77
C LYS A 83 -10.10 25.49 -2.76
N ARG A 84 -9.22 24.74 -3.42
CA ARG A 84 -8.17 25.27 -4.30
C ARG A 84 -8.46 25.14 -5.79
N ARG A 85 -9.50 24.39 -6.18
CA ARG A 85 -9.86 24.22 -7.58
C ARG A 85 -10.36 25.54 -8.18
N PRO A 86 -9.91 25.92 -9.39
CA PRO A 86 -10.42 27.11 -10.07
C PRO A 86 -11.90 26.94 -10.46
N ALA A 87 -12.70 27.99 -10.27
CA ALA A 87 -14.12 27.97 -10.64
C ALA A 87 -14.27 27.74 -12.16
N GLY A 88 -15.06 26.73 -12.53
CA GLY A 88 -15.33 26.40 -13.94
C GLY A 88 -14.33 25.45 -14.61
N ALA A 89 -13.33 24.90 -13.90
CA ALA A 89 -12.42 23.91 -14.46
C ALA A 89 -12.12 22.75 -13.48
N MET A 90 -12.09 21.52 -14.01
CA MET A 90 -11.51 20.34 -13.35
C MET A 90 -9.97 20.39 -13.43
N GLY A 91 -9.38 21.52 -13.05
CA GLY A 91 -7.95 21.81 -13.19
C GLY A 91 -7.15 21.35 -11.97
N VAL A 92 -5.89 20.97 -12.22
CA VAL A 92 -4.90 20.74 -11.16
C VAL A 92 -4.68 22.07 -10.41
N PRO A 93 -4.78 22.08 -9.07
CA PRO A 93 -4.48 23.27 -8.28
C PRO A 93 -3.08 23.84 -8.59
N PRO A 94 -2.88 25.15 -8.47
CA PRO A 94 -1.58 25.76 -8.73
C PRO A 94 -0.49 25.13 -7.85
N LEU A 95 0.71 24.95 -8.44
CA LEU A 95 1.89 24.43 -7.74
C LEU A 95 2.17 25.25 -6.47
N PRO A 96 2.69 24.63 -5.39
CA PRO A 96 3.13 25.38 -4.22
C PRO A 96 4.13 26.47 -4.61
N ALA A 97 3.89 27.71 -4.17
CA ALA A 97 4.76 28.84 -4.48
C ALA A 97 6.18 28.67 -3.86
N ASP A 98 6.28 27.92 -2.76
CA ASP A 98 7.54 27.63 -2.08
C ASP A 98 8.23 26.38 -2.66
N ARG A 99 9.43 26.60 -3.20
CA ARG A 99 10.30 25.55 -3.76
C ARG A 99 10.78 24.54 -2.70
N ARG A 100 10.83 24.90 -1.42
CA ARG A 100 11.20 23.95 -0.35
C ARG A 100 10.07 22.95 -0.13
N THR A 101 8.84 23.42 -0.02
CA THR A 101 7.64 22.58 0.06
C THR A 101 7.55 21.60 -1.11
N LEU A 102 7.77 22.07 -2.35
CA LEU A 102 7.76 21.21 -3.53
C LEU A 102 8.82 20.10 -3.44
N ARG A 103 10.06 20.44 -3.06
CA ARG A 103 11.14 19.44 -2.89
C ARG A 103 10.79 18.40 -1.84
N THR A 104 10.21 18.81 -0.71
CA THR A 104 9.78 17.89 0.34
C THR A 104 8.73 16.91 -0.16
N VAL A 105 7.71 17.40 -0.88
CA VAL A 105 6.65 16.54 -1.44
C VAL A 105 7.23 15.55 -2.44
N VAL A 106 8.08 16.01 -3.37
CA VAL A 106 8.72 15.14 -4.36
C VAL A 106 9.61 14.09 -3.70
N ALA A 107 10.38 14.46 -2.68
CA ALA A 107 11.21 13.52 -1.93
C ALA A 107 10.37 12.46 -1.22
N LEU A 108 9.26 12.85 -0.59
CA LEU A 108 8.33 11.90 0.04
C LEU A 108 7.70 10.95 -0.98
N LEU A 109 7.27 11.46 -2.14
CA LEU A 109 6.74 10.63 -3.21
C LEU A 109 7.78 9.67 -3.79
N ALA A 110 9.03 10.11 -3.94
CA ALA A 110 10.12 9.27 -4.43
C ALA A 110 10.46 8.15 -3.44
N VAL A 111 10.62 8.48 -2.15
CA VAL A 111 10.85 7.47 -1.10
C VAL A 111 9.68 6.49 -1.02
N GLY A 112 8.45 6.99 -1.04
CA GLY A 112 7.25 6.16 -1.05
C GLY A 112 7.16 5.25 -2.29
N GLY A 113 7.49 5.78 -3.48
CA GLY A 113 7.47 5.02 -4.72
C GLY A 113 8.55 3.93 -4.80
N VAL A 114 9.71 4.15 -4.18
CA VAL A 114 10.77 3.12 -4.06
C VAL A 114 10.36 2.04 -3.06
N ALA A 115 9.80 2.44 -1.91
CA ALA A 115 9.32 1.49 -0.90
C ALA A 115 8.12 0.67 -1.39
N PHE A 116 7.25 1.27 -2.22
CA PHE A 116 6.05 0.65 -2.79
C PHE A 116 6.07 0.75 -4.33
N PRO A 117 6.71 -0.20 -5.03
CA PRO A 117 6.97 -0.10 -6.46
C PRO A 117 5.71 0.09 -7.32
N LEU A 118 4.59 -0.52 -6.95
CA LEU A 118 3.31 -0.32 -7.66
C LEU A 118 2.78 1.12 -7.54
N VAL A 119 2.99 1.76 -6.39
CA VAL A 119 2.65 3.18 -6.20
C VAL A 119 3.57 4.06 -7.04
N GLY A 120 4.88 3.76 -7.06
CA GLY A 120 5.83 4.45 -7.93
C GLY A 120 5.47 4.33 -9.41
N ALA A 121 5.13 3.11 -9.86
CA ALA A 121 4.71 2.85 -11.23
C ALA A 121 3.41 3.58 -11.61
N SER A 122 2.41 3.62 -10.72
CA SER A 122 1.16 4.34 -10.99
C SER A 122 1.35 5.85 -11.08
N LEU A 123 2.23 6.43 -10.24
CA LEU A 123 2.61 7.85 -10.33
C LEU A 123 3.32 8.16 -11.66
N LEU A 124 4.24 7.31 -12.11
CA LEU A 124 4.91 7.46 -13.40
C LEU A 124 3.93 7.34 -14.58
N ALA A 125 2.98 6.39 -14.50
CA ALA A 125 1.94 6.22 -15.50
C ALA A 125 1.04 7.47 -15.59
N MET A 126 0.60 8.02 -14.44
CA MET A 126 -0.17 9.26 -14.40
C MET A 126 0.62 10.44 -14.96
N LEU A 127 1.91 10.55 -14.64
CA LEU A 127 2.78 11.61 -15.18
C LEU A 127 2.90 11.52 -16.71
N ALA A 128 3.04 10.31 -17.25
CA ALA A 128 3.08 10.09 -18.70
C ALA A 128 1.76 10.44 -19.39
N LEU A 129 0.62 10.11 -18.76
CA LEU A 129 -0.72 10.47 -19.25
C LEU A 129 -0.93 11.99 -19.24
N ASP A 130 -0.59 12.65 -18.13
CA ASP A 130 -0.69 14.11 -18.00
C ASP A 130 0.16 14.81 -19.06
N TRP A 131 1.40 14.35 -19.27
CA TRP A 131 2.29 14.89 -20.29
C TRP A 131 1.69 14.74 -21.70
N LEU A 132 1.14 13.56 -22.02
CA LEU A 132 0.50 13.30 -23.32
C LEU A 132 -0.73 14.19 -23.55
N VAL A 133 -1.58 14.37 -22.53
CA VAL A 133 -2.79 15.21 -22.61
C VAL A 133 -2.42 16.68 -22.75
N VAL A 134 -1.45 17.17 -22.00
CA VAL A 134 -0.99 18.57 -22.07
C VAL A 134 -0.39 18.87 -23.45
N VAL A 135 0.51 18.03 -23.95
CA VAL A 135 1.12 18.20 -25.28
C VAL A 135 0.04 18.21 -26.38
N ARG A 136 -0.96 17.33 -26.30
CA ARG A 136 -2.08 17.32 -27.25
C ARG A 136 -2.91 18.60 -27.19
N ARG A 137 -3.18 19.13 -26.00
CA ARG A 137 -3.94 20.38 -25.82
C ARG A 137 -3.19 21.61 -26.34
N LEU A 138 -1.86 21.66 -26.16
CA LEU A 138 -1.03 22.76 -26.67
C LEU A 138 -1.04 22.76 -28.21
N ARG A 139 -0.82 21.59 -28.82
CA ARG A 139 -0.87 21.43 -30.29
C ARG A 139 -2.25 21.75 -30.89
N ALA A 140 -3.33 21.39 -30.20
CA ALA A 140 -4.69 21.71 -30.64
C ALA A 140 -5.02 23.21 -30.57
N ARG A 141 -4.39 23.96 -29.64
CA ARG A 141 -4.52 25.43 -29.55
C ARG A 141 -3.74 26.16 -30.63
N GLU A 142 -2.57 25.64 -31.02
CA GLU A 142 -1.79 26.21 -32.14
C GLU A 142 -2.46 25.98 -33.51
N ALA A 143 -3.31 24.96 -33.63
CA ALA A 143 -4.01 24.62 -34.87
C ALA A 143 -5.36 25.34 -35.07
N ALA A 144 -5.84 26.11 -34.08
CA ALA A 144 -7.09 26.86 -34.20
C ALA A 144 -6.80 28.27 -34.78
N PRO A 145 -7.33 28.63 -35.97
CA PRO A 145 -7.15 29.96 -36.54
C PRO A 145 -7.88 31.02 -35.71
N SER A 146 -7.25 32.20 -35.59
CA SER A 146 -7.72 33.40 -34.88
C SER A 146 -8.97 34.01 -35.49
#